data_AF-A0A0D0G1G6-F1
#
_entry.id   AF-A0A0D0G1G6-F1
#
_cell.length_a   1.000
_cell.length_b   1.000
_cell.length_c   1.000
_cell.angle_alpha   90.00
_cell.angle_beta   90.00
_cell.angle_gamma   90.00
#
_symmetry.space_group_name_H-M   'P 1'
#
loop_
_entity.id
_entity.type
_entity.pdbx_description
1 polymer ?
#
loop_
_entity_poly.entity_id
_entity_poly.type
_entity_poly.pdbx_seq_one_letter_code
_entity_poly.pdbx_strand_id
1 'polypeptide(L)'
;MLKKRLYIALSVVFYCFIVGNANAQLTIDLPEANISGQTSYLVNLNSGASPFLSLLSAINAKASGTTLTPTPGTLPAIPLAPNLINMKVTSIGGVNLLSGTNQIILSSVSQNIYFVAVGLLSGTMLVDYTVSPVGVAWAAGSYATTLTFTGGINPATPTLTLNVPAYITLNTLAPATIPLNVTSFATFRNALGISSNVNNDYFTTVPTLVDLKASSSTFSFSTTQPYNQLPAANNVNLMSSVLTGPYGGAALNLSASDQLLTVAAGIPVVATNKSSLTSTLSISGANLKSNFVQAGTYTVPVVYTISKTASSFPASLPSKTMNSSVQVNVSNIMEVVVQDPSVTLTVNTVTKYQQGVTTTMPNHVKVSSTVPYNVTVKASSSFLNSSGGVQIPVGVITIEGMAGQTGVTPVVLSASPQLIISSANPVIDRLLNLQYRIPSTQTSNLLNKAAGSYDTTITYSIVAP
;
A
#
# COMPACT_ATOMS: atom_id res chain seq x y z
N MET A 1 -66.72 54.35 15.44
CA MET A 1 -66.48 52.89 15.61
C MET A 1 -66.26 52.11 14.30
N LEU A 2 -66.65 52.60 13.11
CA LEU A 2 -66.46 51.85 11.84
C LEU A 2 -64.99 51.68 11.38
N LYS A 3 -64.10 52.66 11.62
CA LYS A 3 -62.70 52.60 11.14
C LYS A 3 -61.85 51.50 11.82
N LYS A 4 -62.16 51.13 13.07
CA LYS A 4 -61.43 50.08 13.81
C LYS A 4 -61.74 48.66 13.31
N ARG A 5 -62.94 48.44 12.75
CA ARG A 5 -63.35 47.14 12.21
C ARG A 5 -62.74 46.85 10.83
N LEU A 6 -62.51 47.89 10.02
CA LEU A 6 -61.87 47.76 8.71
C LEU A 6 -60.38 47.39 8.82
N TYR A 7 -59.65 47.96 9.79
CA TYR A 7 -58.24 47.61 10.02
C TYR A 7 -58.05 46.19 10.55
N ILE A 8 -58.94 45.70 11.41
CA ILE A 8 -58.87 44.31 11.91
C ILE A 8 -59.19 43.33 10.78
N ALA A 9 -60.16 43.64 9.92
CA ALA A 9 -60.49 42.80 8.76
C ALA A 9 -59.35 42.77 7.72
N LEU A 10 -58.70 43.91 7.45
CA LEU A 10 -57.58 43.96 6.50
C LEU A 10 -56.32 43.26 7.03
N SER A 11 -56.04 43.36 8.34
CA SER A 11 -54.89 42.67 8.96
C SER A 11 -55.06 41.15 9.02
N VAL A 12 -56.29 40.64 9.15
CA VAL A 12 -56.57 39.18 9.07
C VAL A 12 -56.45 38.68 7.64
N VAL A 13 -56.91 39.45 6.65
CA VAL A 13 -56.76 39.09 5.22
C VAL A 13 -55.28 39.15 4.80
N PHE A 14 -54.49 40.11 5.29
CA PHE A 14 -53.06 40.18 4.97
C PHE A 14 -52.22 39.08 5.65
N TYR A 15 -52.65 38.58 6.83
CA TYR A 15 -52.02 37.40 7.47
C TYR A 15 -52.41 36.07 6.81
N CYS A 16 -53.55 36.00 6.11
CA CYS A 16 -53.95 34.80 5.36
C CYS A 16 -53.21 34.62 4.03
N PHE A 17 -52.55 35.65 3.48
CA PHE A 17 -51.85 35.59 2.19
C PHE A 17 -50.32 35.39 2.29
N ILE A 18 -49.77 35.22 3.49
CA ILE A 18 -48.38 34.80 3.69
C ILE A 18 -48.33 33.56 4.59
N VAL A 19 -49.16 32.56 4.29
CA VAL A 19 -48.78 31.19 4.61
C VAL A 19 -47.88 30.76 3.46
N GLY A 20 -46.57 31.06 3.57
CA GLY A 20 -45.60 30.33 2.78
C GLY A 20 -45.89 28.85 3.00
N ASN A 21 -46.14 28.10 1.93
CA ASN A 21 -46.38 26.66 2.01
C ASN A 21 -45.16 26.02 2.69
N ALA A 22 -45.21 25.87 4.01
CA ALA A 22 -44.29 25.06 4.75
C ALA A 22 -44.63 23.62 4.37
N ASN A 23 -44.05 23.15 3.26
CA ASN A 23 -44.09 21.74 2.90
C ASN A 23 -43.57 20.97 4.12
N ALA A 24 -44.33 19.98 4.61
CA ALA A 24 -43.79 19.13 5.67
C ALA A 24 -42.50 18.47 5.17
N GLN A 25 -41.52 18.36 6.06
CA GLN A 25 -40.22 17.78 5.77
C GLN A 25 -40.18 16.35 6.28
N LEU A 26 -39.83 15.42 5.39
CA LEU A 26 -39.54 14.03 5.71
C LEU A 26 -38.03 13.87 5.65
N THR A 27 -37.40 13.58 6.79
CA THR A 27 -35.94 13.45 6.86
C THR A 27 -35.55 12.01 7.11
N ILE A 28 -34.62 11.51 6.30
CA ILE A 28 -33.95 10.23 6.48
C ILE A 28 -32.47 10.53 6.71
N ASP A 29 -31.94 10.19 7.87
CA ASP A 29 -30.50 10.25 8.14
C ASP A 29 -29.91 8.86 7.87
N LEU A 30 -29.13 8.73 6.78
CA LEU A 30 -28.61 7.43 6.37
C LEU A 30 -27.43 7.03 7.28
N PRO A 31 -27.49 5.90 8.00
CA PRO A 31 -26.41 5.53 8.91
C PRO A 31 -25.14 5.12 8.17
N GLU A 32 -23.97 5.46 8.74
CA GLU A 32 -22.66 5.08 8.19
C GLU A 32 -22.51 3.57 8.03
N ALA A 33 -23.07 2.79 8.97
CA ALA A 33 -23.06 1.33 8.94
C ALA A 33 -23.80 0.76 7.72
N ASN A 34 -24.88 1.42 7.28
CA ASN A 34 -25.64 1.00 6.10
C ASN A 34 -24.91 1.34 4.81
N ILE A 35 -24.25 2.50 4.75
CA ILE A 35 -23.43 2.91 3.59
C ILE A 35 -22.21 1.99 3.45
N SER A 36 -21.44 1.83 4.52
CA SER A 36 -20.25 0.95 4.52
C SER A 36 -20.59 -0.53 4.34
N GLY A 37 -21.67 -1.00 4.97
CA GLY A 37 -22.16 -2.37 4.82
C GLY A 37 -22.88 -2.64 3.51
N GLN A 38 -23.19 -1.62 2.71
CA GLN A 38 -24.04 -1.72 1.52
C GLN A 38 -25.38 -2.42 1.83
N THR A 39 -25.97 -2.11 2.99
CA THR A 39 -27.20 -2.74 3.48
C THR A 39 -28.35 -1.75 3.48
N SER A 40 -29.54 -2.22 3.10
CA SER A 40 -30.74 -1.37 3.08
C SER A 40 -31.06 -0.81 4.48
N TYR A 41 -31.45 0.46 4.53
CA TYR A 41 -31.89 1.15 5.74
C TYR A 41 -33.41 1.36 5.70
N LEU A 42 -34.12 0.88 6.73
CA LEU A 42 -35.56 1.04 6.88
C LEU A 42 -35.85 2.12 7.92
N VAL A 43 -36.67 3.10 7.56
CA VAL A 43 -37.18 4.12 8.47
C VAL A 43 -38.68 4.29 8.29
N ASN A 44 -39.41 4.41 9.40
CA ASN A 44 -40.84 4.67 9.40
C ASN A 44 -41.10 6.16 9.68
N LEU A 45 -41.75 6.85 8.75
CA LEU A 45 -41.97 8.30 8.83
C LEU A 45 -43.46 8.65 8.72
N ASN A 46 -43.87 9.67 9.46
CA ASN A 46 -45.16 10.34 9.28
C ASN A 46 -45.15 11.11 7.96
N SER A 47 -45.87 10.60 6.96
CA SER A 47 -45.91 11.16 5.61
C SER A 47 -47.15 12.03 5.35
N GLY A 48 -47.77 12.53 6.41
CA GLY A 48 -48.99 13.35 6.37
C GLY A 48 -50.17 12.68 7.07
N ALA A 49 -51.35 13.28 6.95
CA ALA A 49 -52.59 12.74 7.50
C ALA A 49 -53.70 12.73 6.46
N SER A 50 -54.58 11.74 6.52
CA SER A 50 -55.83 11.75 5.76
C SER A 50 -56.97 12.26 6.64
N PRO A 51 -57.76 13.27 6.21
CA PRO A 51 -58.93 13.70 6.95
C PRO A 51 -60.05 12.65 6.88
N PHE A 52 -60.13 11.89 5.79
CA PHE A 52 -61.06 10.77 5.60
C PHE A 52 -60.73 10.03 4.29
N LEU A 53 -60.52 8.72 4.34
CA LEU A 53 -60.53 7.85 3.16
C LEU A 53 -61.93 7.25 3.01
N SER A 54 -62.62 7.58 1.91
CA SER A 54 -63.93 7.04 1.58
C SER A 54 -63.85 5.75 0.77
N LEU A 55 -65.00 5.09 0.54
CA LEU A 55 -65.09 3.88 -0.30
C LEU A 55 -64.41 4.09 -1.66
N LEU A 56 -63.66 3.08 -2.11
CA LEU A 56 -62.97 3.03 -3.41
C LEU A 56 -61.91 4.14 -3.60
N SER A 57 -61.28 4.60 -2.52
CA SER A 57 -60.19 5.58 -2.60
C SER A 57 -58.81 4.92 -2.72
N ALA A 58 -57.94 5.56 -3.49
CA ALA A 58 -56.57 5.13 -3.75
C ALA A 58 -55.61 6.25 -3.34
N ILE A 59 -54.57 5.89 -2.58
CA ILE A 59 -53.43 6.77 -2.34
C ILE A 59 -52.37 6.42 -3.38
N ASN A 60 -51.96 7.42 -4.16
CA ASN A 60 -50.82 7.29 -5.06
C ASN A 60 -49.69 8.19 -4.58
N ALA A 61 -48.46 7.80 -4.86
CA ALA A 61 -47.27 8.59 -4.62
C ALA A 61 -46.39 8.65 -5.86
N LYS A 62 -45.69 9.78 -6.03
CA LYS A 62 -44.60 9.98 -6.98
C LYS A 62 -43.59 10.99 -6.44
N ALA A 63 -42.37 10.96 -6.97
CA ALA A 63 -41.38 12.01 -6.85
C ALA A 63 -41.58 13.09 -7.93
N SER A 64 -41.09 14.29 -7.67
CA SER A 64 -41.09 15.42 -8.62
C SER A 64 -40.18 15.20 -9.83
N GLY A 65 -39.16 14.35 -9.71
CA GLY A 65 -38.20 14.05 -10.77
C GLY A 65 -37.67 12.62 -10.69
N THR A 66 -36.64 12.32 -11.48
CA THR A 66 -36.00 10.99 -11.55
C THR A 66 -34.74 10.88 -10.68
N THR A 67 -34.35 11.97 -10.01
CA THR A 67 -33.14 12.06 -9.18
C THR A 67 -33.43 12.75 -7.86
N LEU A 68 -32.64 12.45 -6.83
CA LEU A 68 -32.52 13.29 -5.65
C LEU A 68 -31.54 14.43 -5.94
N THR A 69 -31.99 15.67 -5.73
CA THR A 69 -31.19 16.88 -5.96
C THR A 69 -30.27 17.13 -4.77
N PRO A 70 -28.95 17.24 -4.96
CA PRO A 70 -28.02 17.44 -3.86
C PRO A 70 -27.93 18.90 -3.43
N THR A 71 -27.60 19.09 -2.16
CA THR A 71 -27.19 20.35 -1.57
C THR A 71 -25.90 20.10 -0.77
N PRO A 72 -24.78 20.76 -1.10
CA PRO A 72 -24.60 21.77 -2.17
C PRO A 72 -24.73 21.19 -3.58
N GLY A 73 -25.18 22.00 -4.55
CA GLY A 73 -25.41 21.58 -5.94
C GLY A 73 -24.16 21.19 -6.75
N THR A 74 -22.97 21.22 -6.13
CA THR A 74 -21.70 20.74 -6.70
C THR A 74 -21.54 19.22 -6.63
N LEU A 75 -22.36 18.54 -5.81
CA LEU A 75 -22.38 17.09 -5.74
C LEU A 75 -23.20 16.51 -6.90
N PRO A 76 -22.93 15.26 -7.32
CA PRO A 76 -23.73 14.60 -8.35
C PRO A 76 -25.14 14.27 -7.81
N ALA A 77 -26.16 14.45 -8.65
CA ALA A 77 -27.52 14.02 -8.32
C ALA A 77 -27.62 12.48 -8.31
N ILE A 78 -28.44 11.93 -7.42
CA ILE A 78 -28.57 10.47 -7.25
C ILE A 78 -29.83 9.99 -7.96
N PRO A 79 -29.72 9.10 -8.98
CA PRO A 79 -30.90 8.53 -9.64
C PRO A 79 -31.77 7.73 -8.67
N LEU A 80 -33.08 7.94 -8.72
CA LEU A 80 -34.05 7.18 -7.91
C LEU A 80 -34.21 5.72 -8.39
N ALA A 81 -33.87 5.44 -9.65
CA ALA A 81 -34.10 4.16 -10.29
C ALA A 81 -32.81 3.46 -10.74
N PRO A 82 -32.76 2.10 -10.69
CA PRO A 82 -33.76 1.23 -10.06
C PRO A 82 -33.52 1.07 -8.54
N ASN A 83 -34.61 1.06 -7.76
CA ASN A 83 -34.62 0.55 -6.37
C ASN A 83 -33.83 1.38 -5.32
N LEU A 84 -33.64 2.69 -5.51
CA LEU A 84 -32.96 3.52 -4.49
C LEU A 84 -33.80 3.65 -3.22
N ILE A 85 -35.10 3.93 -3.36
CA ILE A 85 -36.03 4.12 -2.25
C ILE A 85 -37.30 3.32 -2.55
N ASN A 86 -37.62 2.36 -1.69
CA ASN A 86 -38.93 1.72 -1.69
C ASN A 86 -39.84 2.33 -0.64
N MET A 87 -41.12 2.47 -0.97
CA MET A 87 -42.13 3.01 -0.08
C MET A 87 -43.23 1.98 0.16
N LYS A 88 -43.64 1.80 1.41
CA LYS A 88 -44.80 0.98 1.78
C LYS A 88 -45.60 1.64 2.90
N VAL A 89 -46.89 1.86 2.69
CA VAL A 89 -47.76 2.36 3.77
C VAL A 89 -47.90 1.26 4.83
N THR A 90 -47.75 1.60 6.10
CA THR A 90 -47.88 0.63 7.20
C THR A 90 -49.11 0.86 8.06
N SER A 91 -49.48 2.13 8.31
CA SER A 91 -50.71 2.44 9.05
C SER A 91 -51.31 3.77 8.66
N ILE A 92 -52.61 3.90 8.87
CA ILE A 92 -53.35 5.16 8.77
C ILE A 92 -54.24 5.27 10.02
N GLY A 93 -54.13 6.38 10.76
CA GLY A 93 -54.92 6.60 11.97
C GLY A 93 -54.65 5.58 13.09
N GLY A 94 -53.45 4.98 13.12
CA GLY A 94 -53.08 3.93 14.07
C GLY A 94 -53.55 2.52 13.70
N VAL A 95 -54.29 2.35 12.59
CA VAL A 95 -54.71 1.04 12.08
C VAL A 95 -53.61 0.45 11.20
N ASN A 96 -53.09 -0.72 11.57
CA ASN A 96 -52.11 -1.44 10.77
C ASN A 96 -52.75 -2.02 9.50
N LEU A 97 -52.17 -1.72 8.34
CA LEU A 97 -52.69 -2.08 7.03
C LEU A 97 -52.02 -3.37 6.54
N LEU A 98 -52.38 -4.48 7.17
CA LEU A 98 -51.85 -5.82 6.89
C LEU A 98 -52.25 -6.36 5.51
N SER A 99 -53.33 -5.85 4.92
CA SER A 99 -53.80 -6.15 3.56
C SER A 99 -54.17 -4.86 2.81
N GLY A 100 -53.85 -4.78 1.51
CA GLY A 100 -54.17 -3.62 0.64
C GLY A 100 -53.06 -2.58 0.44
N THR A 101 -51.84 -2.82 0.94
CA THR A 101 -50.67 -1.96 0.74
C THR A 101 -49.75 -2.53 -0.35
N ASN A 102 -49.33 -1.67 -1.27
CA ASN A 102 -48.39 -2.03 -2.33
C ASN A 102 -47.05 -1.37 -2.03
N GLN A 103 -45.98 -2.16 -2.03
CA GLN A 103 -44.63 -1.60 -2.01
C GLN A 103 -44.31 -1.07 -3.41
N ILE A 104 -43.86 0.17 -3.50
CA ILE A 104 -43.46 0.79 -4.76
C ILE A 104 -41.98 1.16 -4.73
N ILE A 105 -41.36 1.20 -5.91
CA ILE A 105 -40.07 1.89 -6.10
C ILE A 105 -40.39 3.35 -6.38
N LEU A 106 -39.85 4.27 -5.58
CA LEU A 106 -40.08 5.69 -5.76
C LEU A 106 -39.55 6.14 -7.13
N SER A 107 -40.41 6.77 -7.93
CA SER A 107 -40.08 7.30 -9.27
C SER A 107 -40.94 8.53 -9.58
N SER A 108 -40.71 9.15 -10.74
CA SER A 108 -41.55 10.24 -11.25
C SER A 108 -42.93 9.79 -11.74
N VAL A 109 -43.16 8.47 -11.85
CA VAL A 109 -44.44 7.88 -12.26
C VAL A 109 -45.32 7.66 -11.04
N SER A 110 -46.57 8.13 -11.13
CA SER A 110 -47.58 7.93 -10.10
C SER A 110 -47.90 6.44 -9.94
N GLN A 111 -47.71 5.91 -8.73
CA GLN A 111 -47.97 4.51 -8.40
C GLN A 111 -48.90 4.41 -7.20
N ASN A 112 -49.78 3.41 -7.23
CA ASN A 112 -50.69 3.13 -6.13
C ASN A 112 -49.93 2.50 -4.96
N ILE A 113 -49.97 3.13 -3.79
CA ILE A 113 -49.33 2.63 -2.56
C ILE A 113 -50.32 2.05 -1.56
N TYR A 114 -51.60 2.42 -1.69
CA TYR A 114 -52.69 1.90 -0.87
C TYR A 114 -54.02 2.00 -1.61
N PHE A 115 -54.88 1.00 -1.45
CA PHE A 115 -56.26 0.99 -1.96
C PHE A 115 -57.21 0.48 -0.86
N VAL A 116 -58.30 1.21 -0.62
CA VAL A 116 -59.36 0.78 0.30
C VAL A 116 -60.62 0.41 -0.49
N ALA A 117 -61.00 -0.87 -0.44
CA ALA A 117 -62.26 -1.33 -1.02
C ALA A 117 -63.46 -0.93 -0.16
N VAL A 118 -63.35 -1.11 1.17
CA VAL A 118 -64.38 -0.78 2.17
C VAL A 118 -63.70 -0.40 3.49
N GLY A 119 -63.90 0.83 3.98
CA GLY A 119 -63.36 1.28 5.26
C GLY A 119 -63.20 2.80 5.33
N LEU A 120 -63.45 3.38 6.51
CA LEU A 120 -63.23 4.79 6.81
C LEU A 120 -62.00 4.91 7.68
N LEU A 121 -60.89 5.37 7.10
CA LEU A 121 -59.65 5.62 7.84
C LEU A 121 -59.35 7.11 7.82
N SER A 122 -59.01 7.65 8.98
CA SER A 122 -58.61 9.05 9.16
C SER A 122 -57.47 9.13 10.16
N GLY A 123 -56.56 10.07 9.96
CA GLY A 123 -55.42 10.32 10.83
C GLY A 123 -54.08 10.14 10.14
N THR A 124 -53.03 10.07 10.95
CA THR A 124 -51.63 10.03 10.50
C THR A 124 -51.35 8.83 9.63
N MET A 125 -50.68 9.05 8.50
CA MET A 125 -50.18 8.03 7.59
C MET A 125 -48.71 7.76 7.88
N LEU A 126 -48.40 6.55 8.33
CA LEU A 126 -47.03 6.06 8.48
C LEU A 126 -46.62 5.29 7.23
N VAL A 127 -45.45 5.62 6.72
CA VAL A 127 -44.85 4.98 5.53
C VAL A 127 -43.46 4.51 5.88
N ASP A 128 -43.19 3.26 5.54
CA ASP A 128 -41.86 2.66 5.55
C ASP A 128 -41.11 3.10 4.30
N TYR A 129 -39.94 3.70 4.52
CA TYR A 129 -38.98 4.04 3.48
C TYR A 129 -37.78 3.09 3.61
N THR A 130 -37.59 2.20 2.64
CA THR A 130 -36.38 1.38 2.54
C THR A 130 -35.43 2.01 1.55
N VAL A 131 -34.34 2.60 2.04
CA VAL A 131 -33.26 3.14 1.20
C VAL A 131 -32.24 2.04 0.93
N SER A 132 -31.87 1.81 -0.34
CA SER A 132 -30.83 0.86 -0.72
C SER A 132 -29.52 1.59 -1.06
N PRO A 133 -28.45 1.45 -0.26
CA PRO A 133 -27.16 2.06 -0.56
C PRO A 133 -26.36 1.38 -1.68
N VAL A 134 -26.83 0.22 -2.16
CA VAL A 134 -26.07 -0.70 -3.01
C VAL A 134 -25.69 -0.06 -4.34
N GLY A 135 -24.39 -0.05 -4.66
CA GLY A 135 -23.88 0.39 -5.96
C GLY A 135 -23.94 1.90 -6.19
N VAL A 136 -24.27 2.68 -5.16
CA VAL A 136 -24.31 4.15 -5.20
C VAL A 136 -23.03 4.72 -4.59
N ALA A 137 -22.57 5.84 -5.12
CA ALA A 137 -21.47 6.64 -4.56
C ALA A 137 -22.05 7.72 -3.64
N TRP A 138 -22.25 7.41 -2.36
CA TRP A 138 -22.87 8.35 -1.42
C TRP A 138 -21.90 9.45 -1.01
N ALA A 139 -21.94 10.61 -1.66
CA ALA A 139 -21.19 11.76 -1.18
C ALA A 139 -21.92 12.44 -0.01
N ALA A 140 -21.18 12.93 0.99
CA ALA A 140 -21.74 13.58 2.16
C ALA A 140 -22.48 14.87 1.77
N GLY A 141 -23.70 15.04 2.26
CA GLY A 141 -24.58 16.13 1.85
C GLY A 141 -26.04 15.81 2.08
N SER A 142 -26.91 16.73 1.66
CA SER A 142 -28.37 16.57 1.75
C SER A 142 -28.95 16.40 0.35
N TYR A 143 -29.80 15.39 0.15
CA TYR A 143 -30.37 15.03 -1.14
C TYR A 143 -31.89 15.07 -1.04
N ALA A 144 -32.55 15.90 -1.85
CA ALA A 144 -33.97 16.14 -1.71
C ALA A 144 -34.77 15.86 -3.00
N THR A 145 -36.00 15.40 -2.82
CA THR A 145 -37.04 15.45 -3.85
C THR A 145 -38.37 15.85 -3.20
N THR A 146 -39.18 16.63 -3.91
CA THR A 146 -40.57 16.83 -3.51
C THR A 146 -41.36 15.56 -3.86
N LEU A 147 -42.18 15.07 -2.92
CA LEU A 147 -43.13 14.01 -3.16
C LEU A 147 -44.48 14.61 -3.55
N THR A 148 -45.34 13.84 -4.21
CA THR A 148 -46.73 14.19 -4.44
C THR A 148 -47.60 13.01 -4.06
N PHE A 149 -48.44 13.21 -3.05
CA PHE A 149 -49.46 12.26 -2.63
C PHE A 149 -50.83 12.67 -3.17
N THR A 150 -51.61 11.69 -3.66
CA THR A 150 -53.03 11.86 -4.01
C THR A 150 -53.92 11.12 -2.99
N GLY A 151 -55.24 11.34 -3.05
CA GLY A 151 -56.18 10.66 -2.15
C GLY A 151 -56.41 11.38 -0.82
N GLY A 152 -56.30 12.71 -0.80
CA GLY A 152 -56.67 13.54 0.35
C GLY A 152 -55.59 13.68 1.44
N ILE A 153 -54.35 13.24 1.20
CA ILE A 153 -53.25 13.37 2.16
C ILE A 153 -52.81 14.83 2.30
N ASN A 154 -52.67 15.29 3.55
CA ASN A 154 -52.17 16.62 3.89
C ASN A 154 -50.88 16.54 4.75
N PRO A 155 -49.79 17.23 4.37
CA PRO A 155 -49.64 17.96 3.11
C PRO A 155 -49.54 17.03 1.91
N ALA A 156 -50.06 17.48 0.77
CA ALA A 156 -50.02 16.71 -0.48
C ALA A 156 -48.62 16.68 -1.10
N THR A 157 -47.76 17.65 -0.78
CA THR A 157 -46.43 17.82 -1.39
C THR A 157 -45.29 17.96 -0.38
N PRO A 158 -45.06 16.98 0.50
CA PRO A 158 -43.93 17.04 1.41
C PRO A 158 -42.59 16.92 0.67
N THR A 159 -41.53 17.45 1.27
CA THR A 159 -40.16 17.27 0.75
C THR A 159 -39.49 16.11 1.47
N LEU A 160 -39.05 15.11 0.72
CA LEU A 160 -38.21 14.02 1.22
C LEU A 160 -36.76 14.42 1.10
N THR A 161 -36.08 14.50 2.24
CA THR A 161 -34.66 14.81 2.38
C THR A 161 -33.92 13.61 2.93
N LEU A 162 -32.87 13.20 2.23
CA LEU A 162 -31.93 12.17 2.63
C LEU A 162 -30.60 12.82 2.99
N ASN A 163 -30.18 12.70 4.24
CA ASN A 163 -28.91 13.21 4.72
C ASN A 163 -27.87 12.10 4.75
N VAL A 164 -26.73 12.36 4.13
CA VAL A 164 -25.56 11.48 4.11
C VAL A 164 -24.49 12.08 5.02
N PRO A 165 -24.10 11.42 6.12
CA PRO A 165 -23.07 11.93 7.02
C PRO A 165 -21.70 11.96 6.35
N ALA A 166 -20.86 12.91 6.74
CA ALA A 166 -19.46 12.98 6.32
C ALA A 166 -18.59 12.09 7.21
N TYR A 167 -17.95 11.07 6.64
CA TYR A 167 -17.08 10.17 7.41
C TYR A 167 -15.92 9.58 6.58
N ILE A 168 -14.92 9.11 7.32
CA ILE A 168 -13.81 8.27 6.84
C ILE A 168 -13.63 7.18 7.90
N THR A 169 -13.74 5.91 7.49
CA THR A 169 -13.62 4.76 8.41
C THR A 169 -12.73 3.70 7.79
N LEU A 170 -11.74 3.23 8.53
CA LEU A 170 -10.83 2.18 8.06
C LEU A 170 -11.59 0.84 7.93
N ASN A 171 -11.43 0.16 6.81
CA ASN A 171 -12.01 -1.17 6.59
C ASN A 171 -11.03 -2.25 7.04
N THR A 172 -9.77 -2.12 6.63
CA THR A 172 -8.68 -2.99 7.06
C THR A 172 -7.59 -2.13 7.69
N LEU A 173 -7.08 -2.55 8.84
CA LEU A 173 -5.84 -1.97 9.35
C LEU A 173 -4.69 -2.38 8.42
N ALA A 174 -3.77 -1.44 8.16
CA ALA A 174 -2.53 -1.77 7.48
C ALA A 174 -1.83 -2.92 8.23
N PRO A 175 -1.08 -3.80 7.52
CA PRO A 175 -0.32 -4.85 8.18
C PRO A 175 0.61 -4.22 9.22
N ALA A 176 0.71 -4.81 10.41
CA ALA A 176 1.57 -4.30 11.48
C ALA A 176 3.03 -4.17 11.01
N THR A 177 3.45 -5.07 10.13
CA THR A 177 4.79 -5.10 9.53
C THR A 177 4.70 -5.36 8.03
N ILE A 178 5.49 -4.64 7.25
CA ILE A 178 5.67 -4.81 5.81
C ILE A 178 7.07 -5.38 5.58
N PRO A 179 7.23 -6.69 5.32
CA PRO A 179 8.53 -7.29 5.13
C PRO A 179 9.03 -7.08 3.68
N LEU A 180 10.30 -6.70 3.55
CA LEU A 180 11.09 -6.79 2.32
C LEU A 180 12.28 -7.71 2.59
N ASN A 181 12.20 -8.95 2.10
CA ASN A 181 13.17 -9.99 2.41
C ASN A 181 14.27 -10.05 1.36
N VAL A 182 15.53 -9.96 1.79
CA VAL A 182 16.73 -10.14 0.97
C VAL A 182 17.35 -11.48 1.33
N THR A 183 17.04 -12.50 0.52
CA THR A 183 17.43 -13.89 0.77
C THR A 183 18.47 -14.41 -0.21
N SER A 184 18.87 -13.61 -1.21
CA SER A 184 19.84 -14.03 -2.23
C SER A 184 20.68 -12.86 -2.75
N PHE A 185 21.88 -13.16 -3.27
CA PHE A 185 22.70 -12.15 -3.94
C PHE A 185 22.10 -11.64 -5.25
N ALA A 186 21.20 -12.41 -5.89
CA ALA A 186 20.48 -11.96 -7.08
C ALA A 186 19.66 -10.69 -6.79
N THR A 187 19.10 -10.59 -5.58
CA THR A 187 18.34 -9.42 -5.13
C THR A 187 19.19 -8.15 -5.08
N PHE A 188 20.41 -8.23 -4.55
CA PHE A 188 21.35 -7.11 -4.56
C PHE A 188 21.76 -6.71 -5.99
N ARG A 189 21.88 -7.70 -6.89
CA ARG A 189 22.35 -7.51 -8.27
C ARG A 189 21.25 -7.05 -9.22
N ASN A 190 19.98 -7.22 -8.87
CA ASN A 190 18.84 -6.78 -9.67
C ASN A 190 18.65 -5.26 -9.55
N ALA A 191 18.60 -4.54 -10.67
CA ALA A 191 18.40 -3.09 -10.67
C ALA A 191 17.12 -2.66 -9.92
N LEU A 192 16.03 -3.43 -10.04
CA LEU A 192 14.76 -3.16 -9.34
C LEU A 192 14.82 -3.46 -7.83
N GLY A 193 15.78 -4.28 -7.41
CA GLY A 193 15.98 -4.66 -6.00
C GLY A 193 14.81 -5.48 -5.42
N ILE A 194 14.20 -4.97 -4.35
CA ILE A 194 13.08 -5.59 -3.63
C ILE A 194 11.87 -4.67 -3.57
N SER A 195 10.69 -5.28 -3.52
CA SER A 195 9.45 -4.54 -3.29
C SER A 195 8.43 -5.38 -2.50
N SER A 196 7.48 -4.68 -1.89
CA SER A 196 6.33 -5.27 -1.19
C SER A 196 5.10 -4.42 -1.41
N ASN A 197 3.94 -5.08 -1.57
CA ASN A 197 2.67 -4.41 -1.77
C ASN A 197 1.93 -4.26 -0.44
N VAL A 198 1.37 -3.08 -0.23
CA VAL A 198 0.59 -2.71 0.95
C VAL A 198 -0.82 -2.37 0.50
N ASN A 199 -1.78 -3.17 0.96
CA ASN A 199 -3.18 -2.92 0.68
C ASN A 199 -3.79 -2.12 1.83
N ASN A 200 -4.45 -1.03 1.49
CA ASN A 200 -5.12 -0.13 2.41
C ASN A 200 -6.56 0.07 1.93
N ASP A 201 -7.53 -0.41 2.70
CA ASP A 201 -8.94 -0.25 2.41
C ASP A 201 -9.62 0.65 3.44
N TYR A 202 -10.46 1.56 2.97
CA TYR A 202 -11.30 2.41 3.83
C TYR A 202 -12.62 2.75 3.15
N PHE A 203 -13.62 3.09 3.96
CA PHE A 203 -14.88 3.65 3.52
C PHE A 203 -14.89 5.15 3.70
N THR A 204 -15.50 5.86 2.76
CA THR A 204 -15.67 7.31 2.87
C THR A 204 -16.87 7.82 2.08
N THR A 205 -17.47 8.90 2.59
CA THR A 205 -18.47 9.71 1.88
C THR A 205 -17.91 11.05 1.41
N VAL A 206 -16.61 11.30 1.57
CA VAL A 206 -15.94 12.51 1.09
C VAL A 206 -14.79 12.12 0.16
N PRO A 207 -14.43 12.92 -0.85
CA PRO A 207 -13.21 12.69 -1.59
C PRO A 207 -11.98 12.84 -0.68
N THR A 208 -10.96 12.00 -0.89
CA THR A 208 -9.84 11.85 0.03
C THR A 208 -8.48 12.03 -0.63
N LEU A 209 -7.50 12.47 0.16
CA LEU A 209 -6.07 12.42 -0.15
C LEU A 209 -5.43 11.34 0.72
N VAL A 210 -4.38 10.70 0.21
CA VAL A 210 -3.58 9.76 1.00
C VAL A 210 -2.14 10.24 1.01
N ASP A 211 -1.63 10.50 2.20
CA ASP A 211 -0.23 10.86 2.46
C ASP A 211 0.50 9.68 3.09
N LEU A 212 1.81 9.61 2.86
CA LEU A 212 2.72 8.66 3.50
C LEU A 212 3.92 9.43 4.07
N LYS A 213 4.32 9.04 5.27
CA LYS A 213 5.61 9.42 5.86
C LYS A 213 6.25 8.27 6.63
N ALA A 214 7.55 8.37 6.81
CA ALA A 214 8.27 7.68 7.86
C ALA A 214 8.17 8.48 9.18
N SER A 215 8.14 7.78 10.31
CA SER A 215 8.21 8.43 11.63
C SER A 215 9.63 8.84 12.03
N SER A 216 10.63 8.47 11.23
CA SER A 216 12.06 8.77 11.43
C SER A 216 12.70 9.13 10.08
N SER A 217 13.82 9.85 10.10
CA SER A 217 14.63 10.14 8.91
C SER A 217 15.59 9.00 8.54
N THR A 218 15.78 8.03 9.45
CA THR A 218 16.66 6.89 9.25
C THR A 218 16.05 5.57 9.70
N PHE A 219 16.55 4.47 9.14
CA PHE A 219 16.25 3.11 9.60
C PHE A 219 16.98 2.82 10.92
N SER A 220 16.30 2.15 11.85
CA SER A 220 16.97 1.47 12.96
C SER A 220 17.47 0.11 12.49
N PHE A 221 18.56 -0.39 13.08
CA PHE A 221 19.13 -1.69 12.73
C PHE A 221 19.25 -2.58 13.96
N SER A 222 18.86 -3.84 13.82
CA SER A 222 19.03 -4.88 14.84
C SER A 222 19.52 -6.18 14.19
N THR A 223 20.43 -6.89 14.84
CA THR A 223 20.91 -8.19 14.35
C THR A 223 21.32 -9.10 15.51
N THR A 224 21.23 -10.41 15.27
CA THR A 224 21.83 -11.45 16.11
C THR A 224 23.09 -12.05 15.49
N GLN A 225 23.45 -11.60 14.28
CA GLN A 225 24.62 -12.10 13.56
C GLN A 225 25.90 -11.37 14.01
N PRO A 226 27.07 -12.00 13.85
CA PRO A 226 28.36 -11.34 14.10
C PRO A 226 28.50 -10.08 13.25
N TYR A 227 29.16 -9.06 13.81
CA TYR A 227 29.50 -7.83 13.09
C TYR A 227 30.80 -7.23 13.60
N ASN A 228 31.55 -6.60 12.72
CA ASN A 228 32.74 -5.83 13.10
C ASN A 228 32.38 -4.40 13.53
N GLN A 229 31.37 -3.81 12.87
CA GLN A 229 30.82 -2.50 13.17
C GLN A 229 29.32 -2.49 12.88
N LEU A 230 28.57 -1.60 13.51
CA LEU A 230 27.17 -1.38 13.15
C LEU A 230 27.09 -0.63 11.81
N PRO A 231 26.07 -0.90 10.98
CA PRO A 231 25.81 -0.10 9.78
C PRO A 231 25.59 1.37 10.16
N ALA A 232 25.99 2.28 9.27
CA ALA A 232 25.61 3.68 9.40
C ALA A 232 24.08 3.83 9.34
N ALA A 233 23.57 4.91 9.94
CA ALA A 233 22.14 5.18 9.91
C ALA A 233 21.67 5.47 8.48
N ASN A 234 21.01 4.50 7.85
CA ASN A 234 20.54 4.60 6.47
C ASN A 234 19.37 5.58 6.38
N ASN A 235 19.40 6.49 5.41
CA ASN A 235 18.30 7.43 5.20
C ASN A 235 17.06 6.72 4.65
N VAL A 236 15.87 7.14 5.08
CA VAL A 236 14.59 6.59 4.60
C VAL A 236 14.32 6.89 3.12
N ASN A 237 14.93 7.95 2.56
CA ASN A 237 14.80 8.33 1.15
C ASN A 237 15.40 7.32 0.16
N LEU A 238 16.10 6.29 0.67
CA LEU A 238 16.56 5.14 -0.12
C LEU A 238 15.41 4.20 -0.52
N MET A 239 14.25 4.35 0.12
CA MET A 239 13.02 3.63 -0.17
C MET A 239 12.09 4.52 -1.00
N SER A 240 11.52 3.94 -2.05
CA SER A 240 10.47 4.56 -2.84
C SER A 240 9.09 3.98 -2.55
N SER A 241 8.05 4.78 -2.74
CA SER A 241 6.67 4.32 -2.74
C SER A 241 5.93 4.82 -3.98
N VAL A 242 5.02 4.00 -4.49
CA VAL A 242 4.11 4.36 -5.56
C VAL A 242 2.74 3.77 -5.29
N LEU A 243 1.69 4.57 -5.43
CA LEU A 243 0.31 4.09 -5.40
C LEU A 243 -0.08 3.60 -6.80
N THR A 244 -0.59 2.38 -6.89
CA THR A 244 -1.06 1.83 -8.16
C THR A 244 -2.51 2.22 -8.44
N GLY A 245 -2.85 2.33 -9.73
CA GLY A 245 -4.23 2.62 -10.17
C GLY A 245 -4.47 4.07 -10.58
N PRO A 246 -5.73 4.42 -10.94
CA PRO A 246 -6.06 5.66 -11.63
C PRO A 246 -5.89 6.93 -10.78
N TYR A 247 -5.77 6.78 -9.47
CA TYR A 247 -5.60 7.90 -8.52
C TYR A 247 -4.19 8.00 -7.95
N GLY A 248 -3.25 7.15 -8.44
CA GLY A 248 -1.86 7.14 -8.02
C GLY A 248 -1.11 8.39 -8.44
N GLY A 249 -0.40 9.01 -7.50
CA GLY A 249 0.53 10.11 -7.77
C GLY A 249 1.83 9.63 -8.40
N ALA A 250 2.78 10.56 -8.59
CA ALA A 250 4.13 10.20 -8.99
C ALA A 250 4.82 9.36 -7.91
N ALA A 251 5.77 8.51 -8.31
CA ALA A 251 6.61 7.79 -7.36
C ALA A 251 7.37 8.79 -6.48
N LEU A 252 7.41 8.51 -5.17
CA LEU A 252 8.06 9.34 -4.18
C LEU A 252 9.17 8.57 -3.47
N ASN A 253 10.16 9.29 -2.95
CA ASN A 253 11.14 8.76 -2.02
C ASN A 253 10.67 9.08 -0.61
N LEU A 254 10.62 8.06 0.25
CA LEU A 254 10.08 8.16 1.61
C LEU A 254 10.81 9.25 2.41
N SER A 255 10.05 9.96 3.25
CA SER A 255 10.49 11.14 3.99
C SER A 255 9.90 11.14 5.40
N ALA A 256 10.51 11.89 6.32
CA ALA A 256 9.93 12.16 7.64
C ALA A 256 8.76 13.18 7.58
N SER A 257 8.58 13.84 6.45
CA SER A 257 7.46 14.75 6.17
C SER A 257 6.36 14.02 5.40
N ASP A 258 5.12 14.47 5.57
CA ASP A 258 3.98 13.95 4.80
C ASP A 258 4.20 14.19 3.29
N GLN A 259 4.04 13.13 2.50
CA GLN A 259 4.13 13.18 1.06
C GLN A 259 2.91 12.54 0.43
N LEU A 260 2.34 13.25 -0.54
CA LEU A 260 1.11 12.83 -1.19
C LEU A 260 1.36 11.60 -2.08
N LEU A 261 0.70 10.49 -1.77
CA LEU A 261 0.71 9.26 -2.58
C LEU A 261 -0.31 9.29 -3.72
N THR A 262 -1.36 10.10 -3.58
CA THR A 262 -2.39 10.26 -4.63
C THR A 262 -2.05 11.41 -5.57
N VAL A 263 -2.78 11.52 -6.68
CA VAL A 263 -2.82 12.78 -7.43
C VAL A 263 -3.42 13.91 -6.56
N ALA A 264 -3.10 15.17 -6.90
CA ALA A 264 -3.59 16.34 -6.17
C ALA A 264 -5.13 16.48 -6.17
N ALA A 265 -5.80 15.93 -7.20
CA ALA A 265 -7.26 15.87 -7.25
C ALA A 265 -7.87 14.90 -6.20
N GLY A 266 -7.06 14.00 -5.64
CA GLY A 266 -7.48 12.97 -4.69
C GLY A 266 -8.26 11.83 -5.31
N ILE A 267 -8.85 11.03 -4.43
CA ILE A 267 -9.69 9.87 -4.73
C ILE A 267 -11.15 10.31 -4.58
N PRO A 268 -11.98 10.19 -5.62
CA PRO A 268 -13.39 10.53 -5.53
C PRO A 268 -14.15 9.49 -4.70
N VAL A 269 -15.35 9.85 -4.25
CA VAL A 269 -16.29 8.87 -3.68
C VAL A 269 -16.73 7.93 -4.80
N VAL A 270 -16.38 6.65 -4.68
CA VAL A 270 -16.71 5.61 -5.68
C VAL A 270 -18.01 4.90 -5.33
N ALA A 271 -18.60 4.21 -6.30
CA ALA A 271 -19.69 3.29 -6.04
C ALA A 271 -19.24 2.26 -4.98
N THR A 272 -20.09 1.99 -3.99
CA THR A 272 -19.81 1.24 -2.74
C THR A 272 -19.17 2.03 -1.60
N ASN A 273 -18.77 3.29 -1.83
CA ASN A 273 -18.07 4.11 -0.84
C ASN A 273 -16.76 3.51 -0.32
N LYS A 274 -16.29 2.38 -0.87
CA LYS A 274 -15.07 1.68 -0.48
C LYS A 274 -13.94 2.04 -1.43
N SER A 275 -12.88 2.62 -0.90
CA SER A 275 -11.61 2.80 -1.60
C SER A 275 -10.67 1.65 -1.25
N SER A 276 -10.20 0.93 -2.27
CA SER A 276 -9.18 -0.10 -2.14
C SER A 276 -7.91 0.35 -2.84
N LEU A 277 -6.84 0.52 -2.07
CA LEU A 277 -5.58 1.08 -2.53
C LEU A 277 -4.44 0.08 -2.34
N THR A 278 -3.59 -0.05 -3.35
CA THR A 278 -2.36 -0.84 -3.27
C THR A 278 -1.17 0.06 -3.54
N SER A 279 -0.37 0.33 -2.52
CA SER A 279 0.93 0.98 -2.66
C SER A 279 2.05 -0.06 -2.71
N THR A 280 3.04 0.18 -3.56
CA THR A 280 4.26 -0.63 -3.62
C THR A 280 5.38 0.15 -2.96
N LEU A 281 5.99 -0.44 -1.93
CA LEU A 281 7.24 0.06 -1.33
C LEU A 281 8.41 -0.71 -1.91
N SER A 282 9.49 -0.03 -2.27
CA SER A 282 10.64 -0.67 -2.90
C SER A 282 11.98 -0.04 -2.53
N ILE A 283 13.05 -0.84 -2.62
CA ILE A 283 14.45 -0.41 -2.52
C ILE A 283 15.19 -0.98 -3.72
N SER A 284 15.86 -0.12 -4.48
CA SER A 284 16.64 -0.52 -5.65
C SER A 284 17.85 -1.39 -5.29
N GLY A 285 18.32 -2.21 -6.23
CA GLY A 285 19.52 -3.03 -6.00
C GLY A 285 20.77 -2.20 -5.68
N ALA A 286 20.90 -1.02 -6.30
CA ALA A 286 21.97 -0.08 -5.99
C ALA A 286 21.93 0.37 -4.52
N ASN A 287 20.75 0.78 -4.04
CA ASN A 287 20.58 1.20 -2.65
C ASN A 287 20.79 0.04 -1.67
N LEU A 288 20.36 -1.18 -2.01
CA LEU A 288 20.64 -2.38 -1.22
C LEU A 288 22.14 -2.63 -1.10
N LYS A 289 22.86 -2.61 -2.22
CA LYS A 289 24.31 -2.87 -2.26
C LYS A 289 25.14 -1.85 -1.48
N SER A 290 24.72 -0.58 -1.43
CA SER A 290 25.48 0.46 -0.74
C SER A 290 25.07 0.65 0.72
N ASN A 291 23.84 0.29 1.11
CA ASN A 291 23.31 0.66 2.43
C ASN A 291 22.77 -0.53 3.25
N PHE A 292 22.27 -1.60 2.62
CA PHE A 292 21.58 -2.71 3.30
C PHE A 292 22.33 -4.05 3.16
N VAL A 293 23.65 -4.03 3.34
CA VAL A 293 24.49 -5.22 3.13
C VAL A 293 24.51 -6.14 4.34
N GLN A 294 24.58 -5.57 5.55
CA GLN A 294 24.78 -6.37 6.76
C GLN A 294 23.50 -7.15 7.13
N ALA A 295 23.66 -8.43 7.44
CA ALA A 295 22.58 -9.33 7.85
C ALA A 295 21.94 -8.85 9.15
N GLY A 296 20.61 -8.86 9.18
CA GLY A 296 19.81 -8.28 10.25
C GLY A 296 18.52 -7.65 9.71
N THR A 297 17.85 -6.91 10.57
CA THR A 297 16.59 -6.24 10.25
C THR A 297 16.78 -4.73 10.35
N TYR A 298 16.52 -4.03 9.23
CA TYR A 298 16.43 -2.58 9.19
C TYR A 298 14.96 -2.18 9.28
N THR A 299 14.60 -1.38 10.27
CA THR A 299 13.19 -1.06 10.58
C THR A 299 12.94 0.44 10.48
N VAL A 300 11.81 0.80 9.88
CA VAL A 300 11.29 2.18 9.93
C VAL A 300 9.77 2.16 10.12
N PRO A 301 9.24 2.82 11.16
CA PRO A 301 7.79 3.01 11.26
C PRO A 301 7.30 3.96 10.18
N VAL A 302 6.14 3.64 9.58
CA VAL A 302 5.49 4.47 8.56
C VAL A 302 4.04 4.75 8.94
N VAL A 303 3.54 5.90 8.49
CA VAL A 303 2.19 6.36 8.76
C VAL A 303 1.54 6.75 7.43
N TYR A 304 0.43 6.10 7.12
CA TYR A 304 -0.48 6.53 6.06
C TYR A 304 -1.55 7.43 6.68
N THR A 305 -1.77 8.60 6.10
CA THR A 305 -2.81 9.54 6.54
C THR A 305 -3.85 9.69 5.44
N ILE A 306 -5.11 9.41 5.75
CA ILE A 306 -6.25 9.63 4.87
C ILE A 306 -6.96 10.89 5.34
N SER A 307 -6.95 11.92 4.51
CA SER A 307 -7.56 13.23 4.79
C SER A 307 -8.60 13.58 3.72
N LYS A 308 -9.49 14.53 3.99
CA LYS A 308 -10.46 15.03 3.01
C LYS A 308 -9.79 16.01 2.04
N THR A 309 -10.17 16.01 0.76
CA THR A 309 -9.58 16.91 -0.25
C THR A 309 -10.03 18.37 -0.11
N ALA A 310 -11.27 18.61 0.35
CA ALA A 310 -11.91 19.92 0.28
C ALA A 310 -12.31 20.49 1.64
N SER A 311 -12.29 21.82 1.73
CA SER A 311 -12.80 22.60 2.87
C SER A 311 -14.33 22.65 2.92
N SER A 312 -15.04 22.27 1.84
CA SER A 312 -16.50 22.21 1.77
C SER A 312 -17.14 21.14 2.65
N PHE A 313 -16.34 20.19 3.16
CA PHE A 313 -16.76 19.19 4.14
C PHE A 313 -16.40 19.66 5.56
N PRO A 314 -17.17 19.25 6.60
CA PRO A 314 -17.00 19.72 7.96
C PRO A 314 -15.53 19.73 8.43
N ALA A 315 -15.08 20.86 8.99
CA ALA A 315 -13.72 20.99 9.52
C ALA A 315 -13.47 20.04 10.72
N SER A 316 -14.54 19.61 11.39
CA SER A 316 -14.52 18.65 12.48
C SER A 316 -14.29 17.19 12.04
N LEU A 317 -14.37 16.87 10.74
CA LEU A 317 -14.11 15.52 10.25
C LEU A 317 -12.62 15.19 10.38
N PRO A 318 -12.20 14.30 11.31
CA PRO A 318 -10.78 14.02 11.50
C PRO A 318 -10.23 13.15 10.37
N SER A 319 -8.98 13.38 10.02
CA SER A 319 -8.20 12.44 9.21
C SER A 319 -8.07 11.09 9.94
N LYS A 320 -7.89 10.02 9.17
CA LYS A 320 -7.61 8.68 9.72
C LYS A 320 -6.18 8.28 9.42
N THR A 321 -5.55 7.58 10.35
CA THR A 321 -4.17 7.12 10.18
C THR A 321 -4.09 5.60 10.26
N MET A 322 -3.20 5.04 9.45
CA MET A 322 -2.81 3.64 9.52
C MET A 322 -1.31 3.59 9.79
N ASN A 323 -0.95 2.99 10.92
CA ASN A 323 0.45 2.84 11.33
C ASN A 323 0.94 1.46 10.91
N SER A 324 2.14 1.41 10.35
CA SER A 324 2.83 0.17 9.99
C SER A 324 4.32 0.31 10.26
N SER A 325 5.07 -0.77 10.07
CA SER A 325 6.52 -0.79 10.19
C SER A 325 7.11 -1.51 9.00
N VAL A 326 7.98 -0.85 8.25
CA VAL A 326 8.68 -1.49 7.13
C VAL A 326 9.95 -2.13 7.64
N GLN A 327 10.15 -3.42 7.31
CA GLN A 327 11.31 -4.20 7.72
C GLN A 327 12.05 -4.74 6.51
N VAL A 328 13.29 -4.30 6.33
CA VAL A 328 14.22 -4.90 5.37
C VAL A 328 14.98 -5.99 6.08
N ASN A 329 14.68 -7.25 5.75
CA ASN A 329 15.28 -8.42 6.40
C ASN A 329 16.38 -8.97 5.52
N VAL A 330 17.64 -8.76 5.91
CA VAL A 330 18.81 -9.25 5.19
C VAL A 330 19.28 -10.55 5.81
N SER A 331 19.23 -11.62 5.00
CA SER A 331 19.62 -12.96 5.43
C SER A 331 21.14 -13.09 5.52
N ASN A 332 21.63 -14.01 6.36
CA ASN A 332 23.02 -14.43 6.37
C ASN A 332 23.31 -15.29 5.13
N ILE A 333 24.05 -14.74 4.19
CA ILE A 333 24.43 -15.39 2.92
C ILE A 333 25.89 -15.07 2.59
N MET A 334 26.59 -16.03 2.00
CA MET A 334 27.99 -15.94 1.57
C MET A 334 28.17 -16.63 0.21
N GLU A 335 29.03 -16.07 -0.63
CA GLU A 335 29.37 -16.61 -1.95
C GLU A 335 30.83 -16.28 -2.27
N VAL A 336 31.54 -17.27 -2.82
CA VAL A 336 32.85 -17.08 -3.45
C VAL A 336 32.79 -17.68 -4.84
N VAL A 337 33.21 -16.91 -5.85
CA VAL A 337 33.25 -17.33 -7.25
C VAL A 337 34.63 -17.07 -7.80
N VAL A 338 35.27 -18.10 -8.35
CA VAL A 338 36.48 -17.96 -9.14
C VAL A 338 36.06 -17.62 -10.57
N GLN A 339 36.47 -16.44 -11.05
CA GLN A 339 36.03 -15.86 -12.32
C GLN A 339 36.85 -16.39 -13.49
N ASP A 340 38.14 -16.63 -13.27
CA ASP A 340 39.04 -17.26 -14.22
C ASP A 340 39.62 -18.53 -13.57
N PRO A 341 39.21 -19.73 -13.99
CA PRO A 341 39.57 -20.96 -13.29
C PRO A 341 41.02 -21.43 -13.55
N SER A 342 41.75 -20.81 -14.48
CA SER A 342 43.08 -21.27 -14.91
C SER A 342 44.16 -20.25 -14.63
N VAL A 343 45.26 -20.70 -14.01
CA VAL A 343 46.44 -19.88 -13.73
C VAL A 343 47.67 -20.60 -14.27
N THR A 344 48.45 -19.92 -15.12
CA THR A 344 49.68 -20.50 -15.70
C THR A 344 50.90 -19.69 -15.30
N LEU A 345 51.89 -20.36 -14.69
CA LEU A 345 53.21 -19.82 -14.37
C LEU A 345 54.23 -20.43 -15.32
N THR A 346 54.65 -19.66 -16.33
CA THR A 346 55.58 -20.17 -17.36
C THR A 346 57.02 -19.87 -17.00
N VAL A 347 57.82 -20.90 -16.65
CA VAL A 347 59.27 -20.78 -16.41
C VAL A 347 60.04 -21.43 -17.57
N ASN A 348 60.42 -20.63 -18.57
CA ASN A 348 60.99 -21.13 -19.84
C ASN A 348 62.27 -20.39 -20.29
N THR A 349 62.79 -19.47 -19.48
CA THR A 349 64.01 -18.72 -19.80
C THR A 349 64.93 -18.65 -18.59
N VAL A 350 66.24 -18.48 -18.82
CA VAL A 350 67.24 -18.31 -17.76
C VAL A 350 66.87 -17.15 -16.84
N THR A 351 66.41 -16.03 -17.40
CA THR A 351 65.95 -14.87 -16.61
C THR A 351 64.86 -15.25 -15.62
N LYS A 352 63.88 -16.08 -16.01
CA LYS A 352 62.82 -16.52 -15.09
C LYS A 352 63.31 -17.50 -14.03
N TYR A 353 64.31 -18.34 -14.33
CA TYR A 353 64.99 -19.14 -13.31
C TYR A 353 65.79 -18.27 -12.33
N GLN A 354 66.33 -17.14 -12.77
CA GLN A 354 67.11 -16.23 -11.90
C GLN A 354 66.23 -15.27 -11.09
N GLN A 355 65.16 -14.75 -11.69
CA GLN A 355 64.34 -13.67 -11.11
C GLN A 355 62.98 -14.16 -10.57
N GLY A 356 62.59 -15.39 -10.90
CA GLY A 356 61.24 -15.91 -10.64
C GLY A 356 60.26 -15.57 -11.77
N VAL A 357 58.99 -15.92 -11.54
CA VAL A 357 57.89 -15.61 -12.45
C VAL A 357 56.67 -15.14 -11.67
N THR A 358 55.93 -14.19 -12.23
CA THR A 358 54.67 -13.69 -11.69
C THR A 358 53.61 -13.73 -12.80
N THR A 359 52.40 -14.16 -12.44
CA THR A 359 51.20 -14.08 -13.29
C THR A 359 50.12 -13.32 -12.53
N THR A 360 49.63 -12.24 -13.12
CA THR A 360 48.58 -11.39 -12.56
C THR A 360 47.20 -11.85 -13.00
N MET A 361 46.26 -11.93 -12.07
CA MET A 361 44.88 -12.34 -12.29
C MET A 361 43.94 -11.21 -11.78
N PRO A 362 43.63 -10.21 -12.63
CA PRO A 362 42.70 -9.16 -12.26
C PRO A 362 41.28 -9.73 -12.09
N ASN A 363 40.54 -9.26 -11.09
CA ASN A 363 39.18 -9.70 -10.77
C ASN A 363 39.03 -11.23 -10.65
N HIS A 364 40.08 -11.93 -10.22
CA HIS A 364 40.17 -13.39 -10.24
C HIS A 364 39.13 -14.07 -9.35
N VAL A 365 38.90 -13.52 -8.16
CA VAL A 365 37.94 -14.06 -7.20
C VAL A 365 36.94 -12.98 -6.84
N LYS A 366 35.66 -13.29 -6.94
CA LYS A 366 34.56 -12.45 -6.48
C LYS A 366 34.03 -13.01 -5.16
N VAL A 367 33.94 -12.15 -4.16
CA VAL A 367 33.45 -12.50 -2.82
C VAL A 367 32.23 -11.65 -2.49
N SER A 368 31.17 -12.29 -1.99
CA SER A 368 29.99 -11.61 -1.46
C SER A 368 29.63 -12.19 -0.10
N SER A 369 29.33 -11.35 0.87
CA SER A 369 28.90 -11.75 2.21
C SER A 369 28.06 -10.68 2.87
N THR A 370 26.99 -11.07 3.56
CA THR A 370 26.19 -10.18 4.42
C THR A 370 26.63 -10.20 5.89
N VAL A 371 27.58 -11.07 6.25
CA VAL A 371 28.21 -11.12 7.58
C VAL A 371 29.72 -10.89 7.45
N PRO A 372 30.45 -10.57 8.54
CA PRO A 372 31.91 -10.62 8.50
C PRO A 372 32.39 -11.98 7.97
N TYR A 373 33.51 -11.99 7.24
CA TYR A 373 33.99 -13.22 6.60
C TYR A 373 35.51 -13.34 6.57
N ASN A 374 35.94 -14.59 6.53
CA ASN A 374 37.29 -15.02 6.23
C ASN A 374 37.31 -15.70 4.86
N VAL A 375 38.41 -15.53 4.13
CA VAL A 375 38.69 -16.33 2.93
C VAL A 375 39.96 -17.12 3.17
N THR A 376 39.91 -18.41 2.89
CA THR A 376 41.07 -19.29 2.92
C THR A 376 41.35 -19.84 1.52
N VAL A 377 42.61 -20.20 1.30
CA VAL A 377 43.07 -20.84 0.07
C VAL A 377 43.92 -22.06 0.42
N LYS A 378 43.76 -23.14 -0.34
CA LYS A 378 44.60 -24.34 -0.26
C LYS A 378 44.82 -24.98 -1.62
N ALA A 379 45.90 -25.74 -1.74
CA ALA A 379 46.10 -26.68 -2.83
C ALA A 379 45.43 -28.03 -2.51
N SER A 380 45.14 -28.82 -3.54
CA SER A 380 44.64 -30.19 -3.41
C SER A 380 45.66 -31.16 -2.80
N SER A 381 46.96 -30.83 -2.91
CA SER A 381 48.08 -31.65 -2.43
C SER A 381 49.28 -30.79 -2.05
N SER A 382 50.23 -31.36 -1.30
CA SER A 382 51.50 -30.71 -0.94
C SER A 382 52.49 -30.59 -2.12
N PHE A 383 52.16 -31.16 -3.26
CA PHE A 383 52.98 -31.19 -4.47
C PHE A 383 52.16 -30.83 -5.71
N LEU A 384 52.80 -30.13 -6.66
CA LEU A 384 52.42 -30.06 -8.06
C LEU A 384 52.79 -31.40 -8.71
N ASN A 385 51.87 -31.98 -9.48
CA ASN A 385 52.06 -33.28 -10.10
C ASN A 385 52.27 -33.13 -11.61
N SER A 386 53.21 -33.91 -12.16
CA SER A 386 53.36 -34.09 -13.61
C SER A 386 52.87 -35.46 -14.05
N SER A 387 52.53 -35.62 -15.32
CA SER A 387 52.16 -36.91 -15.91
C SER A 387 53.27 -37.98 -15.80
N GLY A 388 54.53 -37.56 -15.66
CA GLY A 388 55.70 -38.44 -15.49
C GLY A 388 56.04 -38.81 -14.04
N GLY A 389 55.18 -38.48 -13.06
CA GLY A 389 55.38 -38.83 -11.65
C GLY A 389 56.41 -37.98 -10.90
N VAL A 390 57.03 -37.00 -11.56
CA VAL A 390 57.91 -36.02 -10.90
C VAL A 390 57.07 -35.00 -10.15
N GLN A 391 57.49 -34.66 -8.93
CA GLN A 391 56.79 -33.72 -8.05
C GLN A 391 57.63 -32.48 -7.73
N ILE A 392 56.93 -31.36 -7.58
CA ILE A 392 57.46 -30.07 -7.11
C ILE A 392 56.63 -29.64 -5.90
N PRO A 393 57.22 -29.23 -4.77
CA PRO A 393 56.44 -28.75 -3.62
C PRO A 393 55.55 -27.56 -4.02
N VAL A 394 54.27 -27.54 -3.61
CA VAL A 394 53.39 -26.38 -3.89
C VAL A 394 53.84 -25.11 -3.17
N GLY A 395 54.61 -25.25 -2.08
CA GLY A 395 55.15 -24.14 -1.30
C GLY A 395 56.16 -23.25 -2.05
N VAL A 396 56.50 -23.59 -3.29
CA VAL A 396 57.24 -22.68 -4.19
C VAL A 396 56.37 -21.54 -4.72
N ILE A 397 55.04 -21.66 -4.63
CA ILE A 397 54.07 -20.67 -5.11
C ILE A 397 53.59 -19.81 -3.94
N THR A 398 53.66 -18.49 -4.13
CA THR A 398 53.03 -17.49 -3.27
C THR A 398 51.81 -16.90 -3.98
N ILE A 399 50.71 -16.74 -3.25
CA ILE A 399 49.51 -16.03 -3.69
C ILE A 399 49.42 -14.73 -2.90
N GLU A 400 49.29 -13.61 -3.58
CA GLU A 400 49.21 -12.29 -2.95
C GLU A 400 48.30 -11.33 -3.73
N GLY A 401 47.97 -10.19 -3.14
CA GLY A 401 47.25 -9.14 -3.85
C GLY A 401 48.13 -8.47 -4.90
N MET A 402 47.54 -8.09 -6.04
CA MET A 402 48.21 -7.22 -7.01
C MET A 402 48.56 -5.86 -6.39
N ALA A 403 49.45 -5.09 -7.04
CA ALA A 403 49.74 -3.73 -6.63
C ALA A 403 48.44 -2.90 -6.50
N GLY A 404 48.23 -2.29 -5.32
CA GLY A 404 47.00 -1.54 -4.99
C GLY A 404 45.85 -2.37 -4.41
N GLN A 405 45.92 -3.71 -4.42
CA GLN A 405 44.94 -4.56 -3.75
C GLN A 405 45.11 -4.48 -2.23
N THR A 406 44.05 -4.12 -1.52
CA THR A 406 44.05 -4.05 -0.05
C THR A 406 43.30 -5.23 0.57
N GLY A 407 43.64 -5.52 1.84
CA GLY A 407 42.98 -6.54 2.66
C GLY A 407 43.18 -7.97 2.15
N VAL A 408 44.29 -8.23 1.46
CA VAL A 408 44.77 -9.55 1.04
C VAL A 408 46.14 -9.76 1.68
N THR A 409 46.29 -10.82 2.47
CA THR A 409 47.57 -11.20 3.09
C THR A 409 48.32 -12.15 2.15
N PRO A 410 49.61 -11.91 1.84
CA PRO A 410 50.41 -12.87 1.09
C PRO A 410 50.48 -14.23 1.79
N VAL A 411 50.24 -15.31 1.05
CA VAL A 411 50.27 -16.68 1.58
C VAL A 411 51.16 -17.58 0.73
N VAL A 412 51.92 -18.44 1.39
CA VAL A 412 52.64 -19.54 0.74
C VAL A 412 51.65 -20.69 0.56
N LEU A 413 51.48 -21.19 -0.66
CA LEU A 413 50.50 -22.21 -0.96
C LEU A 413 50.85 -23.54 -0.25
N SER A 414 49.85 -24.19 0.33
CA SER A 414 50.01 -25.51 0.96
C SER A 414 48.73 -26.34 0.85
N ALA A 415 48.78 -27.61 1.21
CA ALA A 415 47.59 -28.46 1.30
C ALA A 415 46.65 -28.07 2.47
N SER A 416 47.17 -27.36 3.48
CA SER A 416 46.42 -26.86 4.62
C SER A 416 45.80 -25.50 4.29
N PRO A 417 44.55 -25.22 4.71
CA PRO A 417 43.93 -23.90 4.54
C PRO A 417 44.81 -22.78 5.08
N GLN A 418 45.14 -21.81 4.21
CA GLN A 418 45.86 -20.59 4.55
C GLN A 418 44.89 -19.41 4.51
N LEU A 419 44.91 -18.57 5.53
CA LEU A 419 44.06 -17.37 5.60
C LEU A 419 44.60 -16.28 4.68
N ILE A 420 43.82 -15.89 3.68
CA ILE A 420 44.18 -14.84 2.71
C ILE A 420 43.41 -13.53 2.94
N ILE A 421 42.20 -13.61 3.53
CA ILE A 421 41.42 -12.47 4.01
C ILE A 421 40.93 -12.81 5.41
N SER A 422 41.13 -11.88 6.36
CA SER A 422 40.77 -12.04 7.77
C SER A 422 39.75 -10.98 8.19
N SER A 423 38.69 -11.41 8.87
CA SER A 423 37.63 -10.62 9.51
C SER A 423 37.17 -9.42 8.68
N ALA A 424 36.94 -9.62 7.39
CA ALA A 424 36.51 -8.55 6.49
C ALA A 424 35.04 -8.19 6.75
N ASN A 425 34.71 -6.90 6.62
CA ASN A 425 33.33 -6.41 6.73
C ASN A 425 32.43 -7.00 5.64
N PRO A 426 31.11 -7.15 5.89
CA PRO A 426 30.12 -7.49 4.87
C PRO A 426 30.29 -6.65 3.60
N VAL A 427 30.22 -7.28 2.43
CA VAL A 427 30.37 -6.63 1.13
C VAL A 427 29.70 -7.45 0.04
N ILE A 428 29.13 -6.78 -0.95
CA ILE A 428 28.57 -7.44 -2.14
C ILE A 428 29.52 -7.24 -3.32
N ASP A 429 29.83 -8.32 -4.03
CA ASP A 429 30.62 -8.30 -5.26
C ASP A 429 32.04 -7.68 -5.10
N ARG A 430 32.74 -7.95 -3.97
CA ARG A 430 34.15 -7.57 -3.84
C ARG A 430 34.99 -8.40 -4.82
N LEU A 431 35.63 -7.71 -5.76
CA LEU A 431 36.57 -8.31 -6.69
C LEU A 431 37.98 -8.29 -6.10
N LEU A 432 38.65 -9.45 -6.13
CA LEU A 432 40.02 -9.61 -5.68
C LEU A 432 40.96 -9.68 -6.88
N ASN A 433 41.87 -8.72 -6.96
CA ASN A 433 42.97 -8.73 -7.92
C ASN A 433 44.15 -9.48 -7.29
N LEU A 434 44.40 -10.70 -7.75
CA LEU A 434 45.42 -11.59 -7.18
C LEU A 434 46.58 -11.77 -8.14
N GLN A 435 47.74 -12.13 -7.62
CA GLN A 435 48.87 -12.58 -8.41
C GLN A 435 49.47 -13.85 -7.80
N TYR A 436 49.97 -14.69 -8.69
CA TYR A 436 50.67 -15.93 -8.35
C TYR A 436 52.12 -15.75 -8.70
N ARG A 437 53.02 -16.12 -7.79
CA ARG A 437 54.44 -15.90 -7.96
C ARG A 437 55.24 -17.12 -7.54
N ILE A 438 56.26 -17.44 -8.33
CA ILE A 438 57.40 -18.25 -7.87
C ILE A 438 58.55 -17.26 -7.63
N PRO A 439 58.88 -16.94 -6.37
CA PRO A 439 60.00 -16.05 -6.06
C PRO A 439 61.33 -16.62 -6.56
N SER A 440 62.31 -15.76 -6.86
CA SER A 440 63.67 -16.18 -7.21
C SER A 440 64.30 -17.10 -6.17
N THR A 441 63.95 -16.95 -4.89
CA THR A 441 64.42 -17.80 -3.79
C THR A 441 63.87 -19.24 -3.85
N GLN A 442 62.82 -19.48 -4.64
CA GLN A 442 62.17 -20.78 -4.78
C GLN A 442 62.47 -21.48 -6.11
N THR A 443 63.11 -20.82 -7.08
CA THR A 443 63.37 -21.39 -8.41
C THR A 443 64.36 -22.55 -8.40
N SER A 444 65.20 -22.67 -7.37
CA SER A 444 66.09 -23.83 -7.17
C SER A 444 65.31 -25.15 -7.05
N ASN A 445 64.09 -25.11 -6.52
CA ASN A 445 63.20 -26.29 -6.43
C ASN A 445 62.67 -26.76 -7.80
N LEU A 446 62.85 -25.94 -8.84
CA LEU A 446 62.47 -26.24 -10.22
C LEU A 446 63.63 -26.81 -11.05
N LEU A 447 64.87 -26.76 -10.51
CA LEU A 447 66.04 -27.30 -11.20
C LEU A 447 66.06 -28.82 -11.14
N ASN A 448 66.65 -29.44 -12.17
CA ASN A 448 66.71 -30.90 -12.34
C ASN A 448 65.32 -31.58 -12.34
N LYS A 449 64.26 -30.83 -12.68
CA LYS A 449 62.92 -31.37 -12.92
C LYS A 449 62.74 -31.60 -14.42
N ALA A 450 61.99 -32.63 -14.77
CA ALA A 450 61.67 -32.91 -16.17
C ALA A 450 60.91 -31.72 -16.78
N ALA A 451 61.19 -31.40 -18.05
CA ALA A 451 60.41 -30.41 -18.76
C ALA A 451 58.96 -30.92 -18.93
N GLY A 452 57.98 -30.06 -18.65
CA GLY A 452 56.58 -30.41 -18.78
C GLY A 452 55.66 -29.52 -17.94
N SER A 453 54.37 -29.86 -17.95
CA SER A 453 53.36 -29.21 -17.11
C SER A 453 53.27 -29.89 -15.75
N TYR A 454 53.08 -29.08 -14.72
CA TYR A 454 52.92 -29.48 -13.34
C TYR A 454 51.68 -28.78 -12.77
N ASP A 455 50.69 -29.56 -12.33
CA ASP A 455 49.38 -29.02 -12.00
C ASP A 455 48.98 -29.32 -10.55
N THR A 456 48.14 -28.44 -10.00
CA THR A 456 47.41 -28.64 -8.74
C THR A 456 46.08 -27.90 -8.82
N THR A 457 45.09 -28.34 -8.04
CA THR A 457 43.82 -27.61 -7.91
C THR A 457 43.89 -26.67 -6.72
N ILE A 458 43.55 -25.40 -6.91
CA ILE A 458 43.47 -24.41 -5.84
C ILE A 458 42.00 -24.24 -5.45
N THR A 459 41.71 -24.38 -4.16
CA THR A 459 40.36 -24.20 -3.61
C THR A 459 40.31 -22.95 -2.75
N TYR A 460 39.39 -22.06 -3.06
CA TYR A 460 39.01 -20.94 -2.21
C TYR A 460 37.79 -21.32 -1.38
N SER A 461 37.82 -21.01 -0.09
CA SER A 461 36.69 -21.20 0.82
C SER A 461 36.39 -19.91 1.57
N ILE A 462 35.10 -19.59 1.67
CA ILE A 462 34.58 -18.49 2.48
C ILE A 462 33.87 -19.06 3.71
N VAL A 463 34.15 -18.48 4.88
CA VAL A 463 33.50 -18.84 6.14
C VAL A 463 33.24 -17.58 6.96
N ALA A 464 32.21 -17.60 7.80
CA ALA A 464 32.07 -16.62 8.86
C ALA A 464 33.20 -16.85 9.91
N PRO A 465 33.76 -15.77 10.49
CA PRO A 465 34.89 -15.84 11.42
C PRO A 465 34.54 -16.48 12.76
#